data_AF-A0A7S4ND28-F1
#
_entry.id   AF-A0A7S4ND28-F1
#
_cell.length_a   1.000
_cell.length_b   1.000
_cell.length_c   1.000
_cell.angle_alpha   90.00
_cell.angle_beta   90.00
_cell.angle_gamma   90.00
#
_symmetry.space_group_name_H-M   'P 1'
#
loop_
_entity.id
_entity.type
_entity.pdbx_description
1 polymer ?
#
loop_
_entity_poly.entity_id
_entity_poly.type
_entity_poly.pdbx_seq_one_letter_code
_entity_poly.pdbx_strand_id
1 'polypeptide(L)'
;QLMRKLFRQLDVLSSFHYVPPAPELEVEVQKVDEKAFTVEEVTPSATSETALLVPEEVYASQRRQPKGDSEKTKEERATERQMKKRIKRRQKREKEANQKMVERLNPGKGNPYAKKKALEELEKAMGKEGSRVTRAKETDTTSYGNSAKAFSQLEKRKSEDPKSRKRSK
;
A
#
# COMPACT_ATOMS: atom_id res chain seq x y z
N GLN A 1 -20.23 23.19 13.81
CA GLN A 1 -20.41 23.91 15.08
C GLN A 1 -21.87 23.96 15.55
N LEU A 2 -22.87 24.07 14.66
CA LEU A 2 -24.30 24.14 15.03
C LEU A 2 -24.83 22.88 15.75
N MET A 3 -24.53 21.69 15.23
CA MET A 3 -24.95 20.41 15.84
C MET A 3 -24.40 20.21 17.26
N ARG A 4 -23.13 20.58 17.50
CA ARG A 4 -22.51 20.51 18.83
C ARG A 4 -23.22 21.41 19.85
N LYS A 5 -23.69 22.59 19.43
CA LYS A 5 -24.44 23.50 20.30
C LYS A 5 -25.83 22.95 20.62
N LEU A 6 -26.53 22.42 19.61
CA LEU A 6 -27.85 21.81 19.79
C LEU A 6 -27.79 20.60 20.74
N PHE A 7 -26.86 19.67 20.52
CA PHE A 7 -26.70 18.49 21.37
C PHE A 7 -26.37 18.89 22.81
N ARG A 8 -25.46 19.85 23.01
CA ARG A 8 -25.18 20.36 24.36
C ARG A 8 -26.41 20.97 25.04
N GLN A 9 -27.29 21.64 24.31
CA GLN A 9 -28.55 22.17 24.87
C GLN A 9 -29.53 21.04 25.23
N LEU A 10 -29.66 20.03 24.38
CA LEU A 10 -30.51 18.87 24.66
C LEU A 10 -29.99 18.06 25.85
N ASP A 11 -28.68 17.89 25.98
CA ASP A 11 -28.04 17.18 27.11
C ASP A 11 -28.30 17.89 28.44
N VAL A 12 -28.27 19.23 28.45
CA VAL A 12 -28.60 20.03 29.65
C VAL A 12 -30.09 19.89 30.02
N LEU A 13 -30.98 19.92 29.02
CA LEU A 13 -32.43 19.77 29.24
C LEU A 13 -32.83 18.38 29.71
N SER A 14 -32.06 17.34 29.37
CA SER A 14 -32.27 15.96 29.80
C SER A 14 -31.54 15.60 31.10
N SER A 15 -31.01 16.58 31.84
CA SER A 15 -30.22 16.37 33.07
C SER A 15 -29.00 15.47 32.86
N PHE A 16 -28.38 15.54 31.68
CA PHE A 16 -27.24 14.72 31.26
C PHE A 16 -27.51 13.20 31.24
N HIS A 17 -28.78 12.79 31.14
CA HIS A 17 -29.15 11.39 30.91
C HIS A 17 -29.18 11.05 29.42
N TYR A 18 -28.01 10.99 28.79
CA TYR A 18 -27.86 10.67 27.36
C TYR A 18 -26.93 9.47 27.14
N VAL A 19 -27.01 8.88 25.95
CA VAL A 19 -26.07 7.85 25.52
C VAL A 19 -24.82 8.56 24.98
N PRO A 20 -23.62 8.30 25.51
CA PRO A 20 -22.41 8.96 25.05
C PRO A 20 -22.19 8.72 23.54
N PRO A 21 -21.56 9.68 22.83
CA PRO A 21 -21.27 9.51 21.41
C PRO A 21 -20.39 8.28 21.20
N ALA A 22 -20.47 7.70 19.99
CA ALA A 22 -19.63 6.57 19.63
C ALA A 22 -18.14 6.97 19.77
N PRO A 23 -17.26 6.07 20.24
CA PRO A 23 -15.85 6.38 20.38
C PRO A 23 -15.24 6.65 19.01
N GLU A 24 -14.90 7.91 18.75
CA GLU A 24 -14.15 8.34 17.58
C GLU A 24 -12.64 8.30 17.88
N LEU A 25 -11.83 7.93 16.90
CA LEU A 25 -10.37 7.95 17.03
C LEU A 25 -9.87 9.38 16.89
N GLU A 26 -9.81 10.11 18.00
CA GLU A 26 -9.17 11.42 18.07
C GLU A 26 -7.67 11.24 18.34
N VAL A 27 -6.83 11.65 17.39
CA VAL A 27 -5.36 11.61 17.54
C VAL A 27 -4.90 13.01 17.96
N GLU A 28 -4.53 13.14 19.23
CA GLU A 28 -3.91 14.36 19.75
C GLU A 28 -2.38 14.25 19.62
N VAL A 29 -1.78 15.18 18.89
CA VAL A 29 -0.32 15.28 18.77
C VAL A 29 0.17 16.26 19.82
N GLN A 30 0.77 15.73 20.89
CA GLN A 30 1.48 16.54 21.87
C GLN A 30 2.75 17.11 21.23
N LYS A 31 2.99 18.40 21.42
CA LYS A 31 4.14 19.10 20.85
C LYS A 31 5.27 19.10 21.87
N VAL A 32 6.40 18.50 21.51
CA VAL A 32 7.72 18.66 22.16
C VAL A 32 7.82 18.06 23.59
N ASP A 33 9.04 17.71 24.00
CA ASP A 33 9.39 17.25 25.35
C ASP A 33 9.19 18.38 26.37
N GLU A 34 7.95 18.62 26.76
CA GLU A 34 7.60 19.56 27.82
C GLU A 34 7.58 18.88 29.19
N LYS A 35 7.97 19.63 30.23
CA LYS A 35 7.81 19.19 31.62
C LYS A 35 6.34 19.27 32.01
N ALA A 36 5.87 18.36 32.85
CA ALA A 36 4.48 18.34 33.33
C ALA A 36 4.05 19.70 33.89
N PHE A 37 4.96 20.39 34.58
CA PHE A 37 4.76 21.74 35.12
C PHE A 37 4.26 22.78 34.09
N THR A 38 4.64 22.71 32.80
CA THR A 38 4.21 23.73 31.82
C THR A 38 2.74 23.64 31.45
N VAL A 39 2.16 22.45 31.56
CA VAL A 39 0.75 22.17 31.26
C VAL A 39 -0.11 22.22 32.52
N GLU A 40 0.50 22.08 33.68
CA GLU A 40 -0.16 22.25 34.98
C GLU A 40 -0.56 23.71 35.24
N GLU A 41 -1.55 23.87 36.11
CA GLU A 41 -2.03 25.19 36.54
C GLU A 41 -0.94 25.94 37.32
N VAL A 42 -0.84 27.25 37.07
CA VAL A 42 0.17 28.11 37.70
C VAL A 42 -0.12 28.24 39.20
N THR A 43 0.56 27.44 40.01
CA THR A 43 0.56 27.56 41.47
C THR A 43 1.98 27.89 41.96
N PRO A 44 2.13 28.71 43.01
CA PRO A 44 3.43 29.22 43.44
C PRO A 44 4.38 28.14 43.99
N SER A 45 3.92 26.92 44.23
CA SER A 45 4.70 25.83 44.83
C SER A 45 4.65 24.52 44.04
N ALA A 46 4.30 24.54 42.76
CA ALA A 46 4.31 23.30 41.97
C ALA A 46 5.74 22.85 41.67
N THR A 47 6.07 21.62 42.08
CA THR A 47 7.40 21.01 41.96
C THR A 47 7.31 19.64 41.27
N SER A 48 6.78 19.61 40.05
CA SER A 48 6.76 18.41 39.20
C SER A 48 7.99 18.41 38.26
N GLU A 49 8.93 17.50 38.49
CA GLU A 49 10.13 17.33 37.64
C GLU A 49 9.92 16.34 36.49
N THR A 50 8.74 15.72 36.39
CA THR A 50 8.42 14.71 35.38
C THR A 50 8.20 15.32 34.00
N ALA A 51 8.66 14.65 32.95
CA ALA A 51 8.30 14.98 31.57
C ALA A 51 6.90 14.42 31.24
N LEU A 52 6.17 15.07 30.33
CA LEU A 52 4.89 14.55 29.84
C LEU A 52 5.06 13.30 28.98
N LEU A 53 6.15 13.27 28.20
CA LEU A 53 6.47 12.17 27.30
C LEU A 53 7.13 11.01 28.06
N VAL A 54 6.67 9.79 27.82
CA VAL A 54 7.23 8.59 28.45
C VAL A 54 8.54 8.21 27.76
N PRO A 55 9.54 7.60 28.44
CA PRO A 55 10.79 7.18 27.82
C PRO A 55 10.64 6.29 26.57
N GLU A 56 9.56 5.50 26.46
CA GLU A 56 9.28 4.66 25.28
C GLU A 56 8.87 5.48 24.03
N GLU A 57 8.27 6.65 24.24
CA GLU A 57 7.89 7.57 23.17
C GLU A 57 9.10 8.43 22.72
N VAL A 58 9.95 8.85 23.67
CA VAL A 58 11.25 9.50 23.39
C VAL A 58 12.19 8.53 22.66
N TYR A 59 12.25 7.28 23.15
CA TYR A 59 13.10 6.23 22.61
C TYR A 59 12.37 4.89 22.61
N ALA A 60 12.01 4.44 21.41
CA ALA A 60 11.44 3.11 21.21
C ALA A 60 12.50 2.04 21.48
N SER A 61 12.58 1.59 22.73
CA SER A 61 13.51 0.53 23.11
C SER A 61 13.17 -0.76 22.37
N GLN A 62 14.16 -1.30 21.65
CA GLN A 62 14.00 -2.63 21.09
C GLN A 62 14.00 -3.62 22.25
N ARG A 63 13.02 -4.53 22.31
CA ARG A 63 12.93 -5.59 23.34
C ARG A 63 14.18 -6.45 23.45
N ARG A 64 15.05 -6.43 22.43
CA ARG A 64 16.35 -7.09 22.39
C ARG A 64 17.38 -6.08 21.90
N GLN A 65 18.57 -6.13 22.50
CA GLN A 65 19.72 -5.38 22.01
C GLN A 65 19.99 -5.73 20.54
N PRO A 66 20.32 -4.75 19.68
CA PRO A 66 20.69 -5.03 18.31
C PRO A 66 21.96 -5.89 18.29
N LYS A 67 21.87 -7.09 17.72
CA LYS A 67 23.01 -8.00 17.54
C LYS A 67 23.40 -8.07 16.07
N GLY A 68 24.70 -8.08 15.79
CA GLY A 68 25.24 -8.33 14.45
C GLY A 68 24.99 -9.77 13.99
N ASP A 69 24.98 -10.02 12.68
CA ASP A 69 24.74 -11.37 12.15
C ASP A 69 25.84 -12.38 12.49
N SER A 70 27.06 -11.89 12.78
CA SER A 70 28.21 -12.66 13.28
C SER A 70 28.10 -13.05 14.75
N GLU A 71 27.38 -12.27 15.56
CA GLU A 71 27.23 -12.46 17.01
C GLU A 71 26.03 -13.35 17.36
N LYS A 72 25.13 -13.57 16.40
CA LYS A 72 23.93 -14.40 16.58
C LYS A 72 24.27 -15.88 16.69
N THR A 73 23.70 -16.53 17.69
CA THR A 73 23.79 -17.99 17.82
C THR A 73 22.95 -18.70 16.75
N LYS A 74 23.21 -20.00 16.55
CA LYS A 74 22.44 -20.82 15.59
C LYS A 74 20.94 -20.86 15.92
N GLU A 75 20.61 -20.93 17.21
CA GLU A 75 19.23 -20.96 17.71
C GLU A 75 18.52 -19.62 17.48
N GLU A 76 19.18 -18.50 17.79
CA GLU A 76 18.65 -17.16 17.53
C GLU A 76 18.31 -16.98 16.04
N ARG A 77 19.23 -17.37 15.15
CA ARG A 77 19.01 -17.33 13.70
C ARG A 77 17.83 -18.19 13.24
N ALA A 78 17.60 -19.34 13.89
CA ALA A 78 16.46 -20.19 13.60
C ALA A 78 15.13 -19.54 14.05
N THR A 79 15.10 -18.94 15.25
CA THR A 79 13.91 -18.24 15.76
C THR A 79 13.56 -17.01 14.90
N GLU A 80 14.55 -16.22 14.48
CA GLU A 80 14.36 -15.09 13.56
C GLU A 80 13.76 -15.54 12.23
N ARG A 81 14.26 -16.65 11.67
CA ARG A 81 13.74 -17.23 10.42
C ARG A 81 12.28 -17.67 10.59
N GLN A 82 11.95 -18.33 11.68
CA GLN A 82 10.57 -18.76 11.97
C GLN A 82 9.64 -17.55 12.14
N MET A 83 10.08 -16.50 12.84
CA MET A 83 9.33 -15.25 13.00
C MET A 83 9.07 -14.58 11.65
N LYS A 84 10.10 -14.44 10.80
CA LYS A 84 9.97 -13.91 9.43
C LYS A 84 8.97 -14.75 8.61
N LYS A 85 9.03 -16.08 8.72
CA LYS A 85 8.08 -16.99 8.06
C LYS A 85 6.64 -16.78 8.55
N ARG A 86 6.44 -16.59 9.86
CA ARG A 86 5.13 -16.30 10.47
C ARG A 86 4.55 -14.98 9.97
N ILE A 87 5.35 -13.93 9.95
CA ILE A 87 4.95 -12.59 9.47
C ILE A 87 4.55 -12.67 7.99
N LYS A 88 5.38 -13.29 7.14
CA LYS A 88 5.08 -13.46 5.71
C LYS A 88 3.79 -14.26 5.47
N ARG A 89 3.56 -15.32 6.26
CA ARG A 89 2.31 -16.10 6.21
C ARG A 89 1.10 -15.25 6.59
N ARG A 90 1.20 -14.44 7.65
CA ARG A 90 0.13 -13.53 8.08
C ARG A 90 -0.20 -12.50 6.99
N GLN A 91 0.82 -11.80 6.47
CA GLN A 91 0.64 -10.83 5.39
C GLN A 91 0.03 -11.45 4.14
N LYS A 92 0.39 -12.69 3.78
CA LYS A 92 -0.22 -13.40 2.66
C LYS A 92 -1.72 -13.66 2.90
N ARG A 93 -2.09 -14.14 4.10
CA ARG A 93 -3.50 -14.36 4.46
C ARG A 93 -4.31 -13.06 4.45
N GLU A 94 -3.75 -11.97 4.98
CA GLU A 94 -4.40 -10.65 4.96
C GLU A 94 -4.64 -10.17 3.52
N LYS A 95 -3.62 -10.31 2.65
CA LYS A 95 -3.77 -9.96 1.22
C LYS A 95 -4.84 -10.82 0.53
N GLU A 96 -4.85 -12.12 0.77
CA GLU A 96 -5.86 -13.03 0.21
C GLU A 96 -7.27 -12.71 0.72
N ALA A 97 -7.43 -12.41 2.02
CA ALA A 97 -8.70 -12.00 2.60
C ALA A 97 -9.20 -10.69 1.98
N ASN A 98 -8.31 -9.70 1.86
CA ASN A 98 -8.63 -8.42 1.22
C ASN A 98 -9.01 -8.60 -0.26
N GLN A 99 -8.29 -9.44 -1.00
CA GLN A 99 -8.63 -9.78 -2.38
C GLN A 99 -10.03 -10.38 -2.48
N LYS A 100 -10.36 -11.37 -1.64
CA LYS A 100 -11.70 -11.99 -1.61
C LYS A 100 -12.79 -10.99 -1.24
N MET A 101 -12.54 -10.07 -0.31
CA MET A 101 -13.51 -9.01 0.01
C MET A 101 -13.75 -8.08 -1.18
N VAL A 102 -12.69 -7.64 -1.86
CA VAL A 102 -12.82 -6.78 -3.05
C VAL A 102 -13.49 -7.51 -4.21
N GLU A 103 -13.21 -8.80 -4.41
CA GLU A 103 -13.91 -9.63 -5.41
C GLU A 103 -15.40 -9.76 -5.12
N ARG A 104 -15.79 -9.88 -3.85
CA ARG A 104 -17.21 -9.90 -3.45
C ARG A 104 -17.90 -8.55 -3.69
N LEU A 105 -17.22 -7.44 -3.39
CA LEU A 105 -17.79 -6.10 -3.55
C LEU A 105 -17.86 -5.67 -5.02
N ASN A 106 -16.82 -5.97 -5.80
CA ASN A 106 -16.69 -5.57 -7.20
C ASN A 106 -16.32 -6.77 -8.08
N PRO A 107 -17.30 -7.61 -8.47
CA PRO A 107 -17.03 -8.76 -9.31
C PRO A 107 -16.66 -8.35 -10.75
N GLY A 108 -15.74 -9.10 -11.37
CA GLY A 108 -15.38 -8.96 -12.78
C GLY A 108 -14.15 -8.08 -13.06
N LYS A 109 -14.00 -7.61 -14.30
CA LYS A 109 -12.81 -6.89 -14.79
C LYS A 109 -12.64 -5.49 -14.18
N GLY A 110 -13.62 -4.99 -13.41
CA GLY A 110 -13.48 -3.75 -12.65
C GLY A 110 -12.54 -3.88 -11.44
N ASN A 111 -12.31 -5.10 -10.95
CA ASN A 111 -11.44 -5.34 -9.81
C ASN A 111 -9.94 -5.20 -10.18
N PRO A 112 -9.16 -4.36 -9.50
CA PRO A 112 -7.73 -4.22 -9.74
C PRO A 112 -6.96 -5.54 -9.58
N TYR A 113 -7.38 -6.44 -8.69
CA TYR A 113 -6.74 -7.74 -8.47
C TYR A 113 -7.00 -8.71 -9.64
N ALA A 114 -8.22 -8.73 -10.18
CA ALA A 114 -8.55 -9.56 -11.34
C ALA A 114 -7.79 -9.11 -12.60
N LYS A 115 -7.64 -7.80 -12.81
CA LYS A 115 -6.80 -7.25 -13.89
C LYS A 115 -5.34 -7.65 -13.75
N LYS A 116 -4.76 -7.50 -12.55
CA LYS A 116 -3.37 -7.89 -12.26
C LYS A 116 -3.15 -9.38 -12.48
N LYS A 117 -4.08 -10.23 -12.04
CA LYS A 117 -4.02 -11.67 -12.25
C LYS A 117 -4.08 -12.02 -13.74
N ALA A 118 -4.97 -11.41 -14.50
CA ALA A 118 -5.04 -11.60 -15.95
C ALA A 118 -3.74 -11.17 -16.67
N LEU A 119 -3.14 -10.04 -16.26
CA LEU A 119 -1.84 -9.61 -16.78
C LEU A 119 -0.71 -10.59 -16.42
N GLU A 120 -0.66 -11.08 -15.18
CA GLU A 120 0.35 -12.06 -14.75
C GLU A 120 0.17 -13.39 -15.49
N GLU A 121 -1.06 -13.83 -15.75
CA GLU A 121 -1.38 -15.00 -16.56
C GLU A 121 -0.94 -14.81 -18.01
N LEU A 122 -1.16 -13.63 -18.60
CA LEU A 122 -0.67 -13.29 -19.93
C LEU A 122 0.86 -13.26 -19.97
N GLU A 123 1.53 -12.66 -18.99
CA GLU A 123 3.00 -12.65 -18.90
C GLU A 123 3.57 -14.06 -18.76
N LYS A 124 2.95 -14.92 -17.96
CA LYS A 124 3.34 -16.33 -17.84
C LYS A 124 3.07 -17.12 -19.12
N ALA A 125 1.99 -16.83 -19.84
CA ALA A 125 1.70 -17.44 -21.14
C ALA A 125 2.69 -16.95 -22.22
N MET A 126 3.16 -15.71 -22.11
CA MET A 126 4.18 -15.11 -22.99
C MET A 126 5.60 -15.64 -22.70
N GLY A 127 5.92 -15.89 -21.42
CA GLY A 127 7.23 -16.38 -20.98
C GLY A 127 7.44 -17.90 -21.13
N LYS A 128 6.40 -18.66 -21.45
CA LYS A 128 6.51 -20.06 -21.88
C LYS A 128 6.74 -20.09 -23.38
N GLU A 129 7.81 -20.76 -23.80
CA GLU A 129 8.29 -20.76 -25.18
C GLU A 129 7.18 -21.00 -26.21
N GLY A 130 7.05 -20.08 -27.18
CA GLY A 130 6.22 -20.27 -28.38
C GLY A 130 5.04 -19.31 -28.59
N SER A 131 4.81 -18.31 -27.73
CA SER A 131 3.72 -17.34 -27.94
C SER A 131 4.07 -16.31 -29.04
N ARG A 132 3.43 -16.42 -30.20
CA ARG A 132 3.48 -15.47 -31.33
C ARG A 132 2.60 -14.24 -31.09
N VAL A 133 2.59 -13.69 -29.88
CA VAL A 133 1.87 -12.43 -29.58
C VAL A 133 2.92 -11.36 -29.42
N THR A 134 3.15 -10.59 -30.49
CA THR A 134 3.91 -9.35 -30.39
C THR A 134 3.10 -8.38 -29.53
N ARG A 135 3.74 -7.68 -28.59
CA ARG A 135 3.11 -6.50 -27.98
C ARG A 135 2.77 -5.57 -29.14
N ALA A 136 1.48 -5.42 -29.47
CA ALA A 136 1.04 -4.24 -30.17
C ALA A 136 1.35 -3.09 -29.21
N LYS A 137 2.52 -2.47 -29.39
CA LYS A 137 2.71 -1.12 -28.88
C LYS A 137 1.63 -0.33 -29.59
N GLU A 138 0.71 0.24 -28.84
CA GLU A 138 -0.25 1.22 -29.33
C GLU A 138 0.54 2.45 -29.81
N THR A 139 1.22 2.31 -30.95
CA THR A 139 1.52 3.41 -31.84
C THR A 139 0.51 3.32 -32.96
N ASP A 140 -0.76 3.46 -32.59
CA ASP A 140 -1.81 3.89 -33.51
C ASP A 140 -1.57 5.37 -33.84
N THR A 141 -0.46 5.63 -34.52
CA THR A 141 -0.37 6.82 -35.35
C THR A 141 -0.47 6.33 -36.78
N THR A 142 -1.70 6.18 -37.25
CA THR A 142 -2.07 6.11 -38.67
C THR A 142 -1.74 7.41 -39.42
N SER A 143 -0.83 8.23 -38.90
CA SER A 143 -0.29 9.41 -39.57
C SER A 143 0.95 9.00 -40.37
N TYR A 144 0.72 8.47 -41.57
CA TYR A 144 1.76 8.51 -42.59
C TYR A 144 1.82 9.95 -43.08
N GLY A 145 2.59 10.80 -42.39
CA GLY A 145 2.72 12.23 -42.72
C GLY A 145 3.24 12.52 -44.14
N ASN A 146 3.63 11.50 -44.91
CA ASN A 146 3.90 11.57 -46.35
C ASN A 146 3.70 10.17 -46.99
N SER A 147 3.20 10.12 -48.23
CA SER A 147 3.05 8.92 -49.05
C SER A 147 4.36 8.15 -49.25
N ALA A 148 5.50 8.84 -49.37
CA ALA A 148 6.81 8.19 -49.51
C ALA A 148 7.16 7.28 -48.32
N LYS A 149 6.81 7.70 -47.10
CA LYS A 149 7.01 6.89 -45.90
C LYS A 149 6.05 5.68 -45.87
N ALA A 150 4.82 5.86 -46.31
CA ALA A 150 3.85 4.77 -46.42
C ALA A 150 4.33 3.68 -47.40
N PHE A 151 4.80 4.07 -48.59
CA PHE A 151 5.28 3.11 -49.59
C PHE A 151 6.57 2.41 -49.17
N SER A 152 7.53 3.11 -48.55
CA SER A 152 8.75 2.47 -48.03
C SER A 152 8.44 1.40 -46.96
N GLN A 153 7.39 1.60 -46.16
CA GLN A 153 6.97 0.64 -45.14
C GLN A 153 6.25 -0.57 -45.77
N LEU A 154 5.46 -0.34 -46.82
CA LEU A 154 4.83 -1.41 -47.60
C LEU A 154 5.86 -2.29 -48.31
N GLU A 155 6.92 -1.68 -48.86
CA GLU A 155 8.03 -2.42 -49.48
C GLU A 155 8.79 -3.28 -48.46
N LYS A 156 9.07 -2.73 -47.28
CA LYS A 156 9.69 -3.48 -46.17
C LYS A 156 8.83 -4.68 -45.77
N ARG A 157 7.52 -4.49 -45.58
CA ARG A 157 6.59 -5.59 -45.27
C ARG A 157 6.55 -6.66 -46.38
N LYS A 158 6.54 -6.27 -47.66
CA LYS A 158 6.61 -7.19 -48.80
C LYS A 158 7.90 -8.02 -48.83
N SER A 159 9.02 -7.45 -48.37
CA SER A 159 10.31 -8.15 -48.27
C SER A 159 10.38 -9.13 -47.08
N GLU A 160 9.62 -8.86 -46.03
CA GLU A 160 9.50 -9.69 -44.83
C GLU A 160 8.51 -10.85 -45.02
N ASP A 161 7.65 -10.79 -46.05
CA ASP A 161 6.70 -11.86 -46.38
C ASP A 161 7.41 -13.12 -46.90
N PRO A 162 7.27 -14.28 -46.24
CA PRO A 162 7.98 -15.52 -46.61
C PRO A 162 7.51 -16.14 -47.94
N LYS A 163 6.41 -15.64 -48.53
CA LYS A 163 5.89 -16.10 -49.84
C LYS A 163 6.56 -15.41 -51.03
N SER A 164 7.09 -14.19 -50.89
CA SER A 164 7.72 -13.44 -51.99
C SER A 164 9.11 -13.99 -52.36
N ARG A 165 9.86 -14.48 -51.36
CA ARG A 165 11.19 -15.10 -51.52
C ARG A 165 11.21 -16.42 -52.32
N LYS A 166 10.05 -17.07 -52.53
CA LYS A 166 9.97 -18.35 -53.26
C LYS A 166 9.78 -18.21 -54.78
N ARG A 167 9.56 -17.00 -55.30
CA ARG A 167 9.27 -16.77 -56.73
C ARG A 167 10.47 -16.28 -57.56
N SER A 168 11.62 -16.05 -56.94
CA SER A 168 12.87 -15.70 -57.62
C SER A 168 13.85 -16.88 -57.55
N LYS A 169 13.65 -17.86 -58.43
CA LYS A 169 14.66 -18.84 -58.87
C LYS A 169 14.28 -19.27 -60.27
#